data_AF-A0A419WQZ1-F1
#
_entry.id   AF-A0A419WQZ1-F1
#
_cell.length_a   1.000
_cell.length_b   1.000
_cell.length_c   1.000
_cell.angle_alpha   90.00
_cell.angle_beta   90.00
_cell.angle_gamma   90.00
#
_symmetry.space_group_name_H-M   'P 1'
#
loop_
_entity.id
_entity.type
_entity.pdbx_description
1 polymer ?
#
loop_
_entity_poly.entity_id
_entity_poly.type
_entity_poly.pdbx_seq_one_letter_code
_entity_poly.pdbx_strand_id
1 'polypeptide(L)'
;MRDEATAFVPGHITGFFSAHPDEDPTKAGSRGAGLTLTDGVEVTVEPAAGSEPTVVLDGEEIEVDPVTTVLETLDAPARVEATADLPLGAGFGVSGALALGTALAANRVFERKLSMNELVTIAHGAEVQAGTGLGDVVAQARGGVPIRLEPGGPQDNKLDSIPARARVEYVSFGELSTADVLSGDTEQLTEAGTEALSRVVEEPTLLSFMYASRLFAREAELLTERVSETIGDVAAVDGQASMAMLGETVFALGTGLSDAGYEPSVCATHPAGAMLK
;
A
#
# COMPACT_ATOMS: atom_id res chain seq x y z
N MET A 1 28.29 -11.65 -5.26
CA MET A 1 27.33 -10.84 -6.03
C MET A 1 26.60 -11.76 -6.97
N ARG A 2 25.26 -11.74 -6.94
CA ARG A 2 24.44 -12.46 -7.94
C ARG A 2 24.20 -11.55 -9.13
N ASP A 3 23.87 -12.17 -10.27
CA ASP A 3 23.59 -11.43 -11.50
C ASP A 3 22.30 -10.62 -11.36
N GLU A 4 21.27 -11.20 -10.73
CA GLU A 4 20.01 -10.52 -10.43
C GLU A 4 19.27 -11.20 -9.25
N ALA A 5 18.25 -10.53 -8.73
CA ALA A 5 17.22 -11.12 -7.86
C ALA A 5 15.88 -10.42 -8.07
N THR A 6 14.79 -11.18 -7.93
CA THR A 6 13.42 -10.66 -8.05
C THR A 6 12.68 -10.80 -6.73
N ALA A 7 11.96 -9.76 -6.35
CA ALA A 7 11.00 -9.77 -5.24
C ALA A 7 9.58 -9.54 -5.78
N PHE A 8 8.60 -10.17 -5.14
CA PHE A 8 7.19 -9.82 -5.30
C PHE A 8 6.73 -9.05 -4.07
N VAL A 9 6.01 -7.96 -4.29
CA VAL A 9 5.36 -7.19 -3.24
C VAL A 9 3.88 -7.05 -3.59
N PRO A 10 2.95 -7.48 -2.70
CA PRO A 10 1.53 -7.36 -2.99
C PRO A 10 1.11 -5.89 -3.07
N GLY A 11 0.13 -5.56 -3.90
CA GLY A 11 -0.57 -4.29 -3.80
C GLY A 11 -1.22 -4.14 -2.43
N HIS A 12 -1.43 -2.91 -1.97
CA HIS A 12 -2.11 -2.64 -0.71
C HIS A 12 -3.18 -1.57 -0.89
N ILE A 13 -4.41 -1.90 -0.48
CA ILE A 13 -5.50 -0.94 -0.37
C ILE A 13 -5.65 -0.56 1.10
N THR A 14 -5.46 0.72 1.40
CA THR A 14 -5.89 1.27 2.69
C THR A 14 -7.40 1.52 2.66
N GLY A 15 -8.11 1.01 3.67
CA GLY A 15 -9.55 1.26 3.82
C GLY A 15 -9.86 2.48 4.69
N PHE A 16 -9.04 2.74 5.71
CA PHE A 16 -9.08 3.96 6.53
C PHE A 16 -7.73 4.12 7.24
N PHE A 17 -7.42 5.33 7.68
CA PHE A 17 -6.18 5.61 8.39
C PHE A 17 -6.25 6.85 9.27
N SER A 18 -5.31 6.98 10.21
CA SER A 18 -4.93 8.26 10.81
C SER A 18 -3.43 8.47 10.63
N ALA A 19 -3.03 9.70 10.31
CA ALA A 19 -1.64 10.07 10.11
C ALA A 19 -0.98 10.44 11.45
N HIS A 20 0.23 9.93 11.69
CA HIS A 20 1.01 10.20 12.89
C HIS A 20 2.41 10.67 12.44
N PRO A 21 2.56 11.98 12.15
CA PRO A 21 3.85 12.53 11.74
C PRO A 21 4.84 12.52 12.92
N ASP A 22 6.11 12.35 12.60
CA ASP A 22 7.23 12.42 13.54
C ASP A 22 8.46 12.99 12.78
N GLU A 23 9.39 13.61 13.49
CA GLU A 23 10.66 14.06 12.90
C GLU A 23 11.55 12.87 12.51
N ASP A 24 11.40 11.74 13.22
CA ASP A 24 12.05 10.49 12.91
C ASP A 24 11.21 9.69 11.89
N PRO A 25 11.68 9.50 10.64
CA PRO A 25 10.91 8.81 9.61
C PRO A 25 10.65 7.33 9.94
N THR A 26 11.40 6.75 10.87
CA THR A 26 11.17 5.37 11.32
C THR A 26 10.01 5.26 12.33
N LYS A 27 9.65 6.36 13.00
CA LYS A 27 8.52 6.46 13.94
C LYS A 27 7.27 7.02 13.30
N ALA A 28 7.46 7.97 12.39
CA ALA A 28 6.39 8.52 11.58
C ALA A 28 5.69 7.40 10.82
N GLY A 29 4.36 7.48 10.74
CA GLY A 29 3.58 6.49 10.02
C GLY A 29 2.09 6.70 10.20
N SER A 30 1.35 5.60 10.18
CA SER A 30 -0.11 5.63 10.25
C SER A 30 -0.65 4.50 11.10
N ARG A 31 -1.82 4.76 11.70
CA ARG A 31 -2.71 3.70 12.18
C ARG A 31 -3.82 3.49 11.16
N GLY A 32 -4.48 2.35 11.18
CA GLY A 32 -5.58 2.06 10.26
C GLY A 32 -5.66 0.60 9.86
N ALA A 33 -6.47 0.28 8.85
CA ALA A 33 -6.55 -1.07 8.32
C ALA A 33 -6.64 -1.07 6.78
N GLY A 34 -6.28 -2.20 6.19
CA GLY A 34 -6.30 -2.37 4.75
C GLY A 34 -6.28 -3.84 4.35
N LEU A 35 -6.12 -4.09 3.06
CA LEU A 35 -5.94 -5.42 2.50
C LEU A 35 -4.81 -5.43 1.48
N THR A 36 -4.01 -6.48 1.52
CA THR A 36 -3.00 -6.75 0.50
C THR A 36 -3.57 -7.64 -0.59
N LEU A 37 -3.18 -7.41 -1.84
CA LEU A 37 -3.74 -8.06 -3.02
C LEU A 37 -2.79 -9.09 -3.61
N THR A 38 -3.32 -10.11 -4.28
CA THR A 38 -2.52 -11.04 -5.09
C THR A 38 -1.96 -10.38 -6.35
N ASP A 39 -2.59 -9.31 -6.79
CA ASP A 39 -2.07 -8.41 -7.80
C ASP A 39 -1.04 -7.50 -7.11
N GLY A 40 0.09 -7.25 -7.74
CA GLY A 40 1.19 -6.56 -7.06
C GLY A 40 2.26 -6.04 -8.00
N VAL A 41 3.46 -5.96 -7.47
CA VAL A 41 4.64 -5.48 -8.18
C VAL A 41 5.74 -6.52 -8.09
N GLU A 42 6.26 -6.92 -9.24
CA GLU A 42 7.49 -7.70 -9.34
C GLU A 42 8.64 -6.75 -9.59
N VAL A 43 9.66 -6.79 -8.71
CA VAL A 43 10.83 -5.92 -8.77
C VAL A 43 12.07 -6.77 -8.94
N THR A 44 12.74 -6.64 -10.07
CA THR A 44 14.02 -7.27 -10.37
C THR A 44 15.12 -6.24 -10.23
N VAL A 45 16.18 -6.61 -9.50
CA VAL A 45 17.35 -5.77 -9.28
C VAL A 45 18.56 -6.48 -9.88
N GLU A 46 19.32 -5.74 -10.68
CA GLU A 46 20.62 -6.16 -11.23
C GLU A 46 21.68 -5.08 -10.92
N PRO A 47 22.97 -5.44 -10.75
CA PRO A 47 24.03 -4.45 -10.60
C PRO A 47 24.10 -3.51 -11.81
N ALA A 48 24.17 -2.20 -11.58
CA ALA A 48 24.31 -1.25 -12.68
C ALA A 48 25.71 -1.36 -13.31
N ALA A 49 25.77 -1.26 -14.65
CA ALA A 49 27.04 -1.17 -15.36
C ALA A 49 27.74 0.20 -15.17
N GLY A 50 27.00 1.20 -14.70
CA GLY A 50 27.47 2.56 -14.39
C GLY A 50 27.25 2.92 -12.92
N SER A 51 27.47 4.20 -12.59
CA SER A 51 27.37 4.72 -11.22
C SER A 51 25.99 5.26 -10.84
N GLU A 52 25.10 5.49 -11.80
CA GLU A 52 23.76 6.03 -11.55
C GLU A 52 22.72 4.89 -11.56
N PRO A 53 21.86 4.80 -10.52
CA PRO A 53 20.76 3.86 -10.51
C PRO A 53 19.71 4.26 -11.55
N THR A 54 19.00 3.27 -12.09
CA THR A 54 17.91 3.49 -13.04
C THR A 54 16.69 2.68 -12.61
N VAL A 55 15.51 3.25 -12.75
CA VAL A 55 14.24 2.60 -12.40
C VAL A 55 13.35 2.55 -13.63
N VAL A 56 12.95 1.36 -14.04
CA VAL A 56 12.05 1.13 -15.17
C VAL A 56 10.80 0.43 -14.66
N LEU A 57 9.63 1.00 -14.92
CA LEU A 57 8.33 0.42 -14.62
C LEU A 57 7.57 0.16 -15.92
N ASP A 58 7.19 -1.09 -16.17
CA ASP A 58 6.43 -1.50 -17.36
C ASP A 58 7.07 -1.07 -18.68
N GLY A 59 8.41 -1.01 -18.71
CA GLY A 59 9.22 -0.62 -19.87
C GLY A 59 9.48 0.88 -20.01
N GLU A 60 8.95 1.72 -19.11
CA GLU A 60 9.18 3.15 -19.09
C GLU A 60 10.13 3.54 -17.94
N GLU A 61 11.13 4.38 -18.23
CA GLU A 61 12.03 4.90 -17.20
C GLU A 61 11.31 5.98 -16.39
N ILE A 62 11.34 5.84 -15.07
CA ILE A 62 10.62 6.71 -14.13
C ILE A 62 11.53 7.13 -12.98
N GLU A 63 11.20 8.27 -12.36
CA GLU A 63 11.82 8.73 -11.12
C GLU A 63 10.94 8.34 -9.94
N VAL A 64 11.51 7.61 -8.96
CA VAL A 64 10.80 7.18 -7.75
C VAL A 64 11.72 7.42 -6.55
N ASP A 65 11.58 8.59 -5.92
CA ASP A 65 12.45 9.04 -4.81
C ASP A 65 12.66 7.99 -3.70
N PRO A 66 11.63 7.23 -3.27
CA PRO A 66 11.81 6.15 -2.31
C PRO A 66 12.77 5.05 -2.77
N VAL A 67 12.74 4.66 -4.05
CA VAL A 67 13.63 3.63 -4.62
C VAL A 67 15.07 4.12 -4.63
N THR A 68 15.29 5.36 -5.06
CA THR A 68 16.63 5.99 -5.04
C THR A 68 17.20 6.01 -3.63
N THR A 69 16.40 6.45 -2.65
CA THR A 69 16.79 6.50 -1.22
C THR A 69 17.14 5.10 -0.68
N VAL A 70 16.37 4.06 -1.04
CA VAL A 70 16.65 2.67 -0.68
C VAL A 70 18.00 2.21 -1.25
N LEU A 71 18.26 2.45 -2.53
CA LEU A 71 19.50 2.05 -3.20
C LEU A 71 20.71 2.76 -2.60
N GLU A 72 20.61 4.07 -2.33
CA GLU A 72 21.66 4.85 -1.67
C GLU A 72 21.95 4.32 -0.25
N THR A 73 20.90 4.07 0.54
CA THR A 73 21.02 3.56 1.91
C THR A 73 21.69 2.17 1.94
N LEU A 74 21.42 1.35 0.92
CA LEU A 74 22.03 0.04 0.77
C LEU A 74 23.37 0.07 0.04
N ASP A 75 23.86 1.24 -0.39
CA ASP A 75 25.08 1.39 -1.21
C ASP A 75 25.03 0.46 -2.44
N ALA A 76 23.86 0.39 -3.08
CA ALA A 76 23.52 -0.57 -4.12
C ALA A 76 23.32 0.16 -5.46
N PRO A 77 24.38 0.47 -6.22
CA PRO A 77 24.24 1.04 -7.57
C PRO A 77 23.64 -0.03 -8.49
N ALA A 78 22.34 0.06 -8.71
CA ALA A 78 21.57 -0.99 -9.34
C ALA A 78 20.64 -0.44 -10.43
N ARG A 79 20.39 -1.27 -11.42
CA ARG A 79 19.25 -1.11 -12.30
C ARG A 79 18.08 -1.89 -11.71
N VAL A 80 16.95 -1.19 -11.59
CA VAL A 80 15.68 -1.73 -11.08
C VAL A 80 14.73 -1.82 -12.26
N GLU A 81 14.21 -3.02 -12.50
CA GLU A 81 13.15 -3.27 -13.47
C GLU A 81 11.94 -3.83 -12.75
N ALA A 82 10.81 -3.17 -12.91
CA ALA A 82 9.57 -3.52 -12.26
C ALA A 82 8.43 -3.71 -13.27
N THR A 83 7.53 -4.60 -12.93
CA THR A 83 6.24 -4.78 -13.61
C THR A 83 5.12 -4.74 -12.59
N ALA A 84 4.05 -4.00 -12.88
CA ALA A 84 2.94 -3.83 -11.95
C ALA A 84 1.61 -4.27 -12.58
N ASP A 85 0.84 -5.08 -11.84
CA ASP A 85 -0.55 -5.40 -12.21
C ASP A 85 -1.52 -4.24 -11.88
N LEU A 86 -1.00 -3.19 -11.23
CA LEU A 86 -1.77 -2.15 -10.56
C LEU A 86 -1.34 -0.76 -11.04
N PRO A 87 -2.29 0.16 -11.29
CA PRO A 87 -1.95 1.51 -11.71
C PRO A 87 -1.23 2.28 -10.58
N LEU A 88 -0.16 2.98 -10.95
CA LEU A 88 0.52 3.94 -10.08
C LEU A 88 -0.43 5.09 -9.71
N GLY A 89 -0.28 5.67 -8.51
CA GLY A 89 -1.09 6.80 -8.05
C GLY A 89 -2.58 6.50 -7.74
N ALA A 90 -3.03 5.26 -7.94
CA ALA A 90 -4.44 4.88 -7.81
C ALA A 90 -4.83 4.27 -6.45
N GLY A 91 -4.05 4.50 -5.39
CA GLY A 91 -4.34 4.04 -4.03
C GLY A 91 -3.96 2.58 -3.73
N PHE A 92 -3.06 1.99 -4.51
CA PHE A 92 -2.59 0.60 -4.35
C PHE A 92 -1.22 0.44 -3.70
N GLY A 93 -0.58 1.54 -3.27
CA GLY A 93 0.74 1.50 -2.63
C GLY A 93 1.88 1.04 -3.55
N VAL A 94 1.80 1.31 -4.86
CA VAL A 94 2.82 0.88 -5.85
C VAL A 94 4.20 1.46 -5.53
N SER A 95 4.30 2.72 -5.09
CA SER A 95 5.58 3.32 -4.66
C SER A 95 6.23 2.54 -3.51
N GLY A 96 5.47 2.28 -2.44
CA GLY A 96 5.94 1.45 -1.33
C GLY A 96 6.31 0.02 -1.75
N ALA A 97 5.60 -0.54 -2.74
CA ALA A 97 5.91 -1.85 -3.29
C ALA A 97 7.24 -1.86 -4.06
N LEU A 98 7.51 -0.82 -4.86
CA LEU A 98 8.79 -0.62 -5.55
C LEU A 98 9.93 -0.47 -4.54
N ALA A 99 9.76 0.36 -3.51
CA ALA A 99 10.77 0.58 -2.47
C ALA A 99 11.09 -0.72 -1.70
N LEU A 100 10.07 -1.44 -1.23
CA LEU A 100 10.24 -2.68 -0.48
C LEU A 100 10.81 -3.81 -1.35
N GLY A 101 10.32 -3.95 -2.60
CA GLY A 101 10.82 -4.94 -3.55
C GLY A 101 12.29 -4.69 -3.88
N THR A 102 12.66 -3.43 -4.09
CA THR A 102 14.05 -3.01 -4.30
C THR A 102 14.90 -3.35 -3.08
N ALA A 103 14.46 -3.04 -1.87
CA ALA A 103 15.22 -3.34 -0.66
C ALA A 103 15.50 -4.85 -0.52
N LEU A 104 14.49 -5.69 -0.75
CA LEU A 104 14.61 -7.15 -0.69
C LEU A 104 15.57 -7.69 -1.75
N ALA A 105 15.39 -7.30 -3.00
CA ALA A 105 16.19 -7.79 -4.12
C ALA A 105 17.63 -7.25 -4.05
N ALA A 106 17.84 -5.97 -3.74
CA ALA A 106 19.17 -5.38 -3.57
C ALA A 106 19.93 -6.03 -2.40
N ASN A 107 19.28 -6.29 -1.26
CA ASN A 107 19.91 -7.04 -0.16
C ASN A 107 20.44 -8.40 -0.61
N ARG A 108 19.72 -9.06 -1.54
CA ARG A 108 20.11 -10.35 -2.11
C ARG A 108 21.26 -10.24 -3.10
N VAL A 109 21.23 -9.27 -4.00
CA VAL A 109 22.22 -9.07 -5.08
C VAL A 109 23.55 -8.61 -4.50
N PHE A 110 23.50 -7.61 -3.62
CA PHE A 110 24.67 -6.97 -3.00
C PHE A 110 25.10 -7.62 -1.68
N GLU A 111 24.46 -8.72 -1.28
CA GLU A 111 24.83 -9.53 -0.11
C GLU A 111 24.93 -8.71 1.20
N ARG A 112 23.99 -7.79 1.43
CA ARG A 112 23.99 -6.89 2.59
C ARG A 112 23.65 -7.61 3.90
N LYS A 113 23.02 -8.79 3.84
CA LYS A 113 22.71 -9.68 4.99
C LYS A 113 21.83 -9.02 6.06
N LEU A 114 20.99 -8.08 5.65
CA LEU A 114 20.00 -7.45 6.52
C LEU A 114 18.79 -8.36 6.69
N SER A 115 18.16 -8.27 7.86
CA SER A 115 16.92 -8.95 8.21
C SER A 115 15.70 -8.29 7.55
N MET A 116 14.57 -9.00 7.54
CA MET A 116 13.31 -8.46 6.99
C MET A 116 12.92 -7.14 7.65
N ASN A 117 13.00 -7.04 8.99
CA ASN A 117 12.62 -5.80 9.68
C ASN A 117 13.53 -4.64 9.30
N GLU A 118 14.83 -4.86 9.13
CA GLU A 118 15.76 -3.80 8.69
C GLU A 118 15.42 -3.31 7.27
N LEU A 119 15.10 -4.23 6.36
CA LEU A 119 14.73 -3.88 4.98
C LEU A 119 13.40 -3.13 4.90
N VAL A 120 12.42 -3.58 5.68
CA VAL A 120 11.12 -2.91 5.81
C VAL A 120 11.30 -1.53 6.45
N THR A 121 12.16 -1.37 7.46
CA THR A 121 12.49 -0.05 8.03
C THR A 121 13.10 0.88 6.99
N ILE A 122 14.04 0.40 6.17
CA ILE A 122 14.68 1.22 5.12
C ILE A 122 13.63 1.68 4.08
N ALA A 123 12.82 0.76 3.56
CA ALA A 123 11.79 1.09 2.59
C ALA A 123 10.69 2.00 3.17
N HIS A 124 10.29 1.78 4.43
CA HIS A 124 9.31 2.63 5.12
C HIS A 124 9.85 4.03 5.32
N GLY A 125 11.08 4.17 5.82
CA GLY A 125 11.71 5.47 6.01
C GLY A 125 11.82 6.26 4.71
N ALA A 126 12.17 5.58 3.61
CA ALA A 126 12.24 6.18 2.29
C ALA A 126 10.88 6.73 1.80
N GLU A 127 9.79 5.97 1.96
CA GLU A 127 8.42 6.42 1.62
C GLU A 127 7.99 7.62 2.47
N VAL A 128 8.28 7.60 3.77
CA VAL A 128 7.95 8.69 4.68
C VAL A 128 8.72 9.95 4.32
N GLN A 129 10.02 9.85 4.03
CA GLN A 129 10.87 10.99 3.66
C GLN A 129 10.43 11.62 2.34
N ALA A 130 9.96 10.82 1.38
CA ALA A 130 9.42 11.30 0.12
C ALA A 130 7.97 11.83 0.24
N GLY A 131 7.30 11.61 1.38
CA GLY A 131 5.90 12.01 1.58
C GLY A 131 4.90 11.22 0.73
N THR A 132 5.29 10.04 0.23
CA THR A 132 4.46 9.23 -0.69
C THR A 132 3.61 8.19 0.04
N GLY A 133 3.99 7.80 1.26
CA GLY A 133 3.29 6.76 2.01
C GLY A 133 3.65 6.72 3.50
N LEU A 134 2.67 6.36 4.33
CA LEU A 134 2.81 6.28 5.79
C LEU A 134 2.55 4.87 6.36
N GLY A 135 2.22 3.89 5.53
CA GLY A 135 2.03 2.53 6.04
C GLY A 135 1.75 1.44 5.02
N ASP A 136 1.88 1.71 3.72
CA ASP A 136 1.79 0.67 2.70
C ASP A 136 2.93 -0.34 2.86
N VAL A 137 4.17 0.11 3.02
CA VAL A 137 5.35 -0.77 3.15
C VAL A 137 5.18 -1.79 4.29
N VAL A 138 4.77 -1.35 5.48
CA VAL A 138 4.59 -2.25 6.63
C VAL A 138 3.40 -3.19 6.45
N ALA A 139 2.34 -2.73 5.78
CA ALA A 139 1.18 -3.55 5.45
C ALA A 139 1.51 -4.61 4.39
N GLN A 140 2.26 -4.23 3.36
CA GLN A 140 2.75 -5.09 2.28
C GLN A 140 3.74 -6.13 2.79
N ALA A 141 4.63 -5.75 3.70
CA ALA A 141 5.53 -6.67 4.37
C ALA A 141 4.78 -7.70 5.23
N ARG A 142 3.67 -7.30 5.87
CA ARG A 142 2.81 -8.21 6.65
C ARG A 142 2.05 -9.16 5.71
N GLY A 143 1.32 -8.63 4.73
CA GLY A 143 0.32 -9.38 3.95
C GLY A 143 -1.04 -9.50 4.63
N GLY A 144 -1.95 -10.27 4.03
CA GLY A 144 -3.32 -10.50 4.48
C GLY A 144 -4.16 -9.24 4.57
N VAL A 145 -4.90 -9.10 5.67
CA VAL A 145 -5.76 -7.95 5.98
C VAL A 145 -5.21 -7.25 7.25
N PRO A 146 -4.15 -6.45 7.11
CA PRO A 146 -3.43 -5.89 8.25
C PRO A 146 -4.20 -4.79 8.97
N ILE A 147 -4.02 -4.73 10.29
CA ILE A 147 -4.45 -3.65 11.17
C ILE A 147 -3.19 -3.01 11.76
N ARG A 148 -2.95 -1.74 11.47
CA ARG A 148 -1.89 -0.91 12.05
C ARG A 148 -2.40 -0.32 13.37
N LEU A 149 -2.01 -0.91 14.49
CA LEU A 149 -2.42 -0.48 15.84
C LEU A 149 -1.56 0.68 16.35
N GLU A 150 -0.25 0.64 16.11
CA GLU A 150 0.69 1.72 16.42
C GLU A 150 1.41 2.16 15.14
N PRO A 151 1.72 3.46 14.97
CA PRO A 151 2.38 3.99 13.79
C PRO A 151 3.87 3.60 13.73
N GLY A 152 4.50 3.84 12.57
CA GLY A 152 5.93 3.69 12.36
C GLY A 152 6.34 2.43 11.59
N GLY A 153 7.65 2.25 11.49
CA GLY A 153 8.30 1.05 10.98
C GLY A 153 8.36 -0.09 12.02
N PRO A 154 8.93 -1.24 11.66
CA PRO A 154 8.91 -2.46 12.48
C PRO A 154 9.44 -2.38 13.92
N GLN A 155 10.24 -1.36 14.26
CA GLN A 155 10.78 -1.19 15.62
C GLN A 155 9.85 -0.39 16.55
N ASP A 156 8.97 0.42 15.98
CA ASP A 156 8.11 1.34 16.71
C ASP A 156 6.63 0.96 16.60
N ASN A 157 6.26 0.27 15.51
CA ASN A 157 4.88 -0.07 15.23
C ASN A 157 4.38 -1.33 15.95
N LYS A 158 3.08 -1.53 15.83
CA LYS A 158 2.40 -2.75 16.23
C LYS A 158 1.35 -3.09 15.19
N LEU A 159 1.51 -4.24 14.57
CA LEU A 159 0.56 -4.77 13.59
C LEU A 159 -0.26 -5.90 14.20
N ASP A 160 -1.53 -5.95 13.84
CA ASP A 160 -2.43 -7.08 14.01
C ASP A 160 -3.10 -7.37 12.65
N SER A 161 -4.13 -8.21 12.62
CA SER A 161 -4.85 -8.50 11.40
C SER A 161 -6.25 -9.05 11.62
N ILE A 162 -7.08 -8.85 10.62
CA ILE A 162 -8.32 -9.60 10.46
C ILE A 162 -7.95 -11.01 9.95
N PRO A 163 -8.29 -12.08 10.69
CA PRO A 163 -7.92 -13.46 10.33
C PRO A 163 -8.85 -14.01 9.24
N ALA A 164 -8.94 -13.32 8.11
CA ALA A 164 -9.80 -13.66 6.99
C ALA A 164 -9.07 -13.52 5.66
N ARG A 165 -9.67 -14.12 4.63
CA ARG A 165 -9.31 -13.91 3.23
C ARG A 165 -10.54 -13.47 2.47
N ALA A 166 -10.34 -12.68 1.43
CA ALA A 166 -11.42 -12.23 0.56
C ALA A 166 -11.04 -12.39 -0.91
N ARG A 167 -12.05 -12.68 -1.74
CA ARG A 167 -12.01 -12.29 -3.16
C ARG A 167 -12.27 -10.80 -3.22
N VAL A 168 -11.49 -10.10 -4.02
CA VAL A 168 -11.51 -8.64 -4.14
C VAL A 168 -11.75 -8.29 -5.61
N GLU A 169 -12.66 -7.37 -5.84
CA GLU A 169 -12.83 -6.71 -7.13
C GLU A 169 -12.44 -5.24 -6.98
N TYR A 170 -11.85 -4.65 -8.01
CA TYR A 170 -11.60 -3.21 -8.01
C TYR A 170 -11.77 -2.59 -9.40
N VAL A 171 -12.15 -1.32 -9.41
CA VAL A 171 -12.17 -0.46 -10.59
C VAL A 171 -11.49 0.85 -10.24
N SER A 172 -10.53 1.26 -11.06
CA SER A 172 -9.82 2.53 -10.90
C SER A 172 -10.27 3.50 -11.99
N PHE A 173 -10.55 4.74 -11.58
CA PHE A 173 -10.97 5.82 -12.45
C PHE A 173 -9.88 6.88 -12.64
N GLY A 174 -8.81 6.83 -11.84
CA GLY A 174 -7.69 7.75 -11.91
C GLY A 174 -6.93 7.87 -10.59
N GLU A 175 -6.03 8.85 -10.56
CA GLU A 175 -5.19 9.17 -9.42
C GLU A 175 -5.84 10.23 -8.54
N LEU A 176 -5.52 10.21 -7.24
CA LEU A 176 -5.76 11.34 -6.34
C LEU A 176 -4.43 11.74 -5.71
N SER A 177 -4.24 13.04 -5.47
CA SER A 177 -3.01 13.54 -4.88
C SER A 177 -2.94 13.19 -3.39
N THR A 178 -2.13 12.18 -3.06
CA THR A 178 -1.81 11.80 -1.66
C THR A 178 -1.27 13.00 -0.87
N ALA A 179 -0.37 13.78 -1.47
CA ALA A 179 0.26 14.92 -0.81
C ALA A 179 -0.76 16.02 -0.47
N ASP A 180 -1.74 16.29 -1.34
CA ASP A 180 -2.76 17.31 -1.07
C ASP A 180 -3.69 16.89 0.08
N VAL A 181 -4.02 15.60 0.17
CA VAL A 181 -4.81 15.07 1.29
C VAL A 181 -4.04 15.10 2.61
N LEU A 182 -2.74 14.78 2.59
CA LEU A 182 -1.91 14.73 3.80
C LEU A 182 -1.41 16.11 4.27
N SER A 183 -1.41 17.13 3.40
CA SER A 183 -0.97 18.50 3.72
C SER A 183 -2.11 19.43 4.19
N GLY A 184 -3.36 18.97 4.13
CA GLY A 184 -4.53 19.68 4.62
C GLY A 184 -4.72 19.63 6.14
N ASP A 185 -5.90 20.06 6.61
CA ASP A 185 -6.30 19.88 8.01
C ASP A 185 -6.60 18.40 8.28
N THR A 186 -5.64 17.72 8.91
CA THR A 186 -5.71 16.29 9.18
C THR A 186 -6.41 15.95 10.49
N GLU A 187 -6.94 16.93 11.24
CA GLU A 187 -7.65 16.66 12.50
C GLU A 187 -8.90 15.81 12.27
N GLN A 188 -9.75 16.20 11.32
CA GLN A 188 -10.97 15.47 10.96
C GLN A 188 -10.65 14.05 10.44
N LEU A 189 -9.61 13.93 9.61
CA LEU A 189 -9.13 12.64 9.11
C LEU A 189 -8.63 11.76 10.27
N THR A 190 -7.89 12.34 11.19
CA THR A 190 -7.33 11.61 12.35
C THR A 190 -8.41 11.14 13.30
N GLU A 191 -9.43 11.97 13.55
CA GLU A 191 -10.59 11.61 14.37
C GLU A 191 -11.38 10.45 13.74
N ALA A 192 -11.78 10.58 12.47
CA ALA A 192 -12.50 9.54 11.72
C ALA A 192 -11.68 8.23 11.66
N GLY A 193 -10.37 8.33 11.44
CA GLY A 193 -9.46 7.18 11.43
C GLY A 193 -9.35 6.48 12.78
N THR A 194 -9.39 7.25 13.88
CA THR A 194 -9.34 6.73 15.25
C THR A 194 -10.63 5.98 15.61
N GLU A 195 -11.79 6.54 15.25
CA GLU A 195 -13.09 5.87 15.44
C GLU A 195 -13.17 4.58 14.61
N ALA A 196 -12.77 4.65 13.33
CA ALA A 196 -12.73 3.49 12.44
C ALA A 196 -11.84 2.37 12.99
N LEU A 197 -10.65 2.71 13.52
CA LEU A 197 -9.76 1.74 14.14
C LEU A 197 -10.37 1.10 15.38
N SER A 198 -10.95 1.91 16.27
CA SER A 198 -11.62 1.42 17.49
C SER A 198 -12.67 0.36 17.15
N ARG A 199 -13.49 0.61 16.12
CA ARG A 199 -14.51 -0.32 15.65
C ARG A 199 -13.93 -1.65 15.15
N VAL A 200 -12.89 -1.58 14.31
CA VAL A 200 -12.29 -2.80 13.73
C VAL A 200 -11.54 -3.61 14.79
N VAL A 201 -10.96 -2.97 15.79
CA VAL A 201 -10.31 -3.67 16.91
C VAL A 201 -11.34 -4.37 17.81
N GLU A 202 -12.51 -3.77 18.02
CA GLU A 202 -13.59 -4.39 18.80
C GLU A 202 -14.16 -5.63 18.10
N GLU A 203 -14.33 -5.57 16.78
CA GLU A 203 -14.83 -6.69 15.97
C GLU A 203 -13.98 -6.85 14.69
N PRO A 204 -12.86 -7.61 14.74
CA PRO A 204 -11.93 -7.75 13.62
C PRO A 204 -12.48 -8.70 12.55
N THR A 205 -13.46 -8.22 11.80
CA THR A 205 -14.12 -8.92 10.69
C THR A 205 -14.10 -8.07 9.42
N LEU A 206 -14.17 -8.73 8.25
CA LEU A 206 -14.25 -8.03 6.96
C LEU A 206 -15.44 -7.07 6.87
N LEU A 207 -16.58 -7.42 7.49
CA LEU A 207 -17.76 -6.55 7.50
C LEU A 207 -17.52 -5.28 8.32
N SER A 208 -16.89 -5.41 9.50
CA SER A 208 -16.52 -4.25 10.33
C SER A 208 -15.53 -3.34 9.57
N PHE A 209 -14.53 -3.94 8.90
CA PHE A 209 -13.60 -3.22 8.03
C PHE A 209 -14.32 -2.46 6.92
N MET A 210 -15.16 -3.12 6.11
CA MET A 210 -15.87 -2.47 5.00
C MET A 210 -16.78 -1.33 5.48
N TYR A 211 -17.45 -1.53 6.62
CA TYR A 211 -18.26 -0.48 7.22
C TYR A 211 -17.38 0.71 7.62
N ALA A 212 -16.29 0.46 8.35
CA ALA A 212 -15.38 1.49 8.83
C ALA A 212 -14.74 2.28 7.67
N SER A 213 -14.35 1.59 6.59
CA SER A 213 -13.80 2.22 5.38
C SER A 213 -14.79 3.16 4.69
N ARG A 214 -16.05 2.73 4.51
CA ARG A 214 -17.09 3.60 3.93
C ARG A 214 -17.37 4.81 4.81
N LEU A 215 -17.46 4.59 6.12
CA LEU A 215 -17.72 5.65 7.08
C LEU A 215 -16.60 6.70 7.03
N PHE A 216 -15.36 6.24 7.10
CA PHE A 216 -14.17 7.08 7.01
C PHE A 216 -14.12 7.87 5.71
N ALA A 217 -14.32 7.23 4.56
CA ALA A 217 -14.27 7.90 3.25
C ALA A 217 -15.24 9.09 3.18
N ARG A 218 -16.44 8.91 3.75
CA ARG A 218 -17.48 9.93 3.82
C ARG A 218 -17.11 11.04 4.81
N GLU A 219 -16.67 10.68 6.01
CA GLU A 219 -16.40 11.64 7.09
C GLU A 219 -15.12 12.44 6.89
N ALA A 220 -14.15 11.87 6.18
CA ALA A 220 -12.94 12.56 5.74
C ALA A 220 -13.12 13.30 4.40
N GLU A 221 -14.35 13.37 3.87
CA GLU A 221 -14.70 14.09 2.63
C GLU A 221 -13.85 13.69 1.40
N LEU A 222 -13.43 12.42 1.33
CA LEU A 222 -12.55 11.90 0.27
C LEU A 222 -13.32 11.41 -0.97
N LEU A 223 -14.63 11.21 -0.85
CA LEU A 223 -15.45 10.62 -1.92
C LEU A 223 -15.66 11.61 -3.07
N THR A 224 -15.21 11.24 -4.27
CA THR A 224 -15.65 11.89 -5.51
C THR A 224 -17.08 11.46 -5.85
N GLU A 225 -17.77 12.23 -6.68
CA GLU A 225 -19.12 11.89 -7.17
C GLU A 225 -19.14 10.49 -7.80
N ARG A 226 -18.16 10.21 -8.67
CA ARG A 226 -18.05 8.92 -9.38
C ARG A 226 -17.80 7.73 -8.45
N VAL A 227 -16.95 7.90 -7.44
CA VAL A 227 -16.68 6.88 -6.41
C VAL A 227 -17.95 6.64 -5.58
N SER A 228 -18.65 7.70 -5.19
CA SER A 228 -19.90 7.62 -4.41
C SER A 228 -21.01 6.89 -5.18
N GLU A 229 -21.22 7.23 -6.46
CA GLU A 229 -22.17 6.55 -7.35
C GLU A 229 -21.85 5.06 -7.47
N THR A 230 -20.59 4.71 -7.73
CA THR A 230 -20.15 3.32 -7.88
C THR A 230 -20.37 2.51 -6.60
N ILE A 231 -20.08 3.08 -5.42
CA ILE A 231 -20.36 2.40 -4.15
C ILE A 231 -21.88 2.22 -3.95
N GLY A 232 -22.69 3.21 -4.37
CA GLY A 232 -24.15 3.14 -4.34
C GLY A 232 -24.71 2.02 -5.22
N ASP A 233 -24.18 1.87 -6.43
CA ASP A 233 -24.59 0.81 -7.36
C ASP A 233 -24.27 -0.59 -6.80
N VAL A 234 -23.09 -0.76 -6.20
CA VAL A 234 -22.75 -2.02 -5.49
C VAL A 234 -23.67 -2.28 -4.31
N ALA A 235 -24.04 -1.25 -3.55
CA ALA A 235 -24.97 -1.40 -2.43
C ALA A 235 -26.40 -1.76 -2.88
N ALA A 236 -26.83 -1.26 -4.05
CA ALA A 236 -28.15 -1.56 -4.61
C ALA A 236 -28.34 -3.04 -5.00
N VAL A 237 -27.25 -3.78 -5.16
CA VAL A 237 -27.22 -5.23 -5.39
C VAL A 237 -26.78 -6.02 -4.17
N ASP A 238 -26.92 -5.45 -2.97
CA ASP A 238 -26.54 -6.04 -1.67
C ASP A 238 -25.03 -6.34 -1.51
N GLY A 239 -24.18 -5.75 -2.36
CA GLY A 239 -22.74 -5.89 -2.32
C GLY A 239 -22.06 -5.02 -1.25
N GLN A 240 -20.77 -5.26 -1.01
CA GLN A 240 -19.94 -4.48 -0.09
C GLN A 240 -18.78 -3.83 -0.85
N ALA A 241 -18.81 -2.51 -0.99
CA ALA A 241 -17.74 -1.71 -1.59
C ALA A 241 -17.28 -0.57 -0.67
N SER A 242 -16.08 -0.05 -0.95
CA SER A 242 -15.53 1.18 -0.39
C SER A 242 -14.50 1.78 -1.35
N MET A 243 -14.10 3.02 -1.11
CA MET A 243 -12.98 3.66 -1.78
C MET A 243 -11.65 3.06 -1.30
N ALA A 244 -10.70 2.85 -2.21
CA ALA A 244 -9.30 2.65 -1.85
C ALA A 244 -8.69 4.03 -1.54
N MET A 245 -8.28 4.24 -0.29
CA MET A 245 -7.89 5.57 0.17
C MET A 245 -6.74 6.13 -0.66
N LEU A 246 -6.85 7.42 -0.99
CA LEU A 246 -5.86 8.19 -1.78
C LEU A 246 -5.76 7.77 -3.26
N GLY A 247 -6.78 7.13 -3.81
CA GLY A 247 -6.95 6.95 -5.25
C GLY A 247 -8.42 7.09 -5.66
N GLU A 248 -8.69 7.43 -6.93
CA GLU A 248 -10.07 7.43 -7.44
C GLU A 248 -10.47 6.00 -7.81
N THR A 249 -10.48 5.12 -6.81
CA THR A 249 -10.60 3.67 -6.97
C THR A 249 -11.66 3.14 -6.01
N VAL A 250 -12.55 2.28 -6.51
CA VAL A 250 -13.49 1.52 -5.69
C VAL A 250 -13.06 0.07 -5.65
N PHE A 251 -13.05 -0.50 -4.45
CA PHE A 251 -12.87 -1.93 -4.25
C PHE A 251 -14.11 -2.55 -3.59
N ALA A 252 -14.40 -3.79 -3.91
CA ALA A 252 -15.50 -4.57 -3.37
C ALA A 252 -15.03 -5.95 -2.90
N LEU A 253 -15.72 -6.48 -1.90
CA LEU A 253 -15.56 -7.88 -1.49
C LEU A 253 -16.51 -8.76 -2.29
N GLY A 254 -16.09 -9.99 -2.59
CA GLY A 254 -16.92 -10.92 -3.36
C GLY A 254 -17.05 -10.41 -4.80
N THR A 255 -18.26 -10.42 -5.34
CA THR A 255 -18.61 -10.09 -6.75
C THR A 255 -19.34 -8.76 -6.90
N GLY A 256 -19.29 -7.88 -5.89
CA GLY A 256 -20.17 -6.71 -5.81
C GLY A 256 -20.08 -5.76 -7.01
N LEU A 257 -18.88 -5.54 -7.58
CA LEU A 257 -18.73 -4.65 -8.73
C LEU A 257 -19.24 -5.32 -10.01
N SER A 258 -18.92 -6.60 -10.22
CA SER A 258 -19.45 -7.38 -11.34
C SER A 258 -20.98 -7.47 -11.31
N ASP A 259 -21.57 -7.72 -10.13
CA ASP A 259 -23.01 -7.82 -9.95
C ASP A 259 -23.72 -6.48 -10.18
N ALA A 260 -23.03 -5.36 -9.93
CA ALA A 260 -23.49 -4.01 -10.25
C ALA A 260 -23.29 -3.61 -11.73
N GLY A 261 -22.71 -4.48 -12.56
CA GLY A 261 -22.56 -4.28 -14.00
C GLY A 261 -21.27 -3.58 -14.43
N TYR A 262 -20.28 -3.47 -13.54
CA TYR A 262 -18.95 -2.99 -13.90
C TYR A 262 -18.09 -4.13 -14.48
N GLU A 263 -16.97 -3.78 -15.13
CA GLU A 263 -15.93 -4.71 -15.56
C GLU A 263 -14.69 -4.56 -14.66
N PRO A 264 -14.71 -5.10 -13.43
CA PRO A 264 -13.60 -4.90 -12.48
C PRO A 264 -12.42 -5.82 -12.79
N SER A 265 -11.25 -5.41 -12.34
CA SER A 265 -10.15 -6.35 -12.09
C SER A 265 -10.52 -7.25 -10.90
N VAL A 266 -10.09 -8.51 -10.94
CA VAL A 266 -10.47 -9.54 -9.98
C VAL A 266 -9.23 -10.21 -9.40
N CYS A 267 -9.11 -10.17 -8.09
CA CYS A 267 -8.01 -10.80 -7.36
C CYS A 267 -8.46 -11.32 -5.99
N ALA A 268 -7.49 -11.60 -5.11
CA ALA A 268 -7.77 -12.02 -3.75
C ALA A 268 -6.79 -11.38 -2.75
N THR A 269 -7.05 -11.55 -1.47
CA THR A 269 -6.13 -11.11 -0.42
C THR A 269 -4.84 -11.96 -0.42
N HIS A 270 -3.65 -11.34 -0.45
CA HIS A 270 -2.37 -12.06 -0.46
C HIS A 270 -1.79 -12.30 0.94
N PRO A 271 -1.77 -13.54 1.47
CA PRO A 271 -1.52 -13.78 2.89
C PRO A 271 -0.05 -13.70 3.34
N ALA A 272 0.92 -13.78 2.42
CA ALA A 272 2.33 -13.99 2.78
C ALA A 272 3.14 -12.69 2.94
N GLY A 273 2.63 -11.58 2.42
CA GLY A 273 3.37 -10.33 2.33
C GLY A 273 4.48 -10.37 1.29
N ALA A 274 5.36 -9.37 1.30
CA ALA A 274 6.48 -9.26 0.38
C ALA A 274 7.46 -10.43 0.52
N MET A 275 7.93 -10.97 -0.60
CA MET A 275 8.82 -12.14 -0.65
C MET A 275 9.81 -12.07 -1.79
N LEU A 276 11.02 -12.60 -1.56
CA LEU A 276 11.94 -12.95 -2.65
C LEU A 276 11.38 -14.14 -3.43
N LYS A 277 11.54 -14.11 -4.76
CA LYS A 277 11.21 -15.23 -5.65
C LYS A 277 12.36 -16.23 -5.78
#